data_AF-A0AAD9SF88-F1
#
_entry.id   AF-A0AAD9SF88-F1
#
_cell.length_a   1.000
_cell.length_b   1.000
_cell.length_c   1.000
_cell.angle_alpha   90.00
_cell.angle_beta   90.00
_cell.angle_gamma   90.00
#
_symmetry.space_group_name_H-M   'P 1'
#
loop_
_entity.id
_entity.type
_entity.pdbx_description
1 polymer ?
#
loop_
_entity_poly.entity_id
_entity_poly.type
_entity_poly.pdbx_seq_one_letter_code
_entity_poly.pdbx_strand_id
1 'polypeptide(L)'
;MDTSVCDPVKSKRIAPYEPWHEIAAAKKKEQLSRIPEQWLLDNIHIAAREHPNTGADADKNNHHGAHLPVDAVDLRPIASSSGILSERELHITGDTLDATALLAKIADGTYTSVEVVSAFCKRAALAHQLCNCLTEIMFADAIATASELDKHYGQTGKTVGPLHGLPMSFKVGCSVSPRAMNFTREGEVDIE
;
A
#
# COMPACT_ATOMS: atom_id res chain seq x y z
N MET A 1 15.74 41.17 -51.50
CA MET A 1 16.22 40.43 -50.32
C MET A 1 14.98 40.17 -49.50
N ASP A 2 14.48 38.94 -49.59
CA ASP A 2 13.23 38.51 -48.97
C ASP A 2 13.50 38.19 -47.49
N THR A 3 12.91 38.98 -46.59
CA THR A 3 13.01 38.77 -45.15
C THR A 3 11.95 37.77 -44.75
N SER A 4 12.25 36.49 -44.94
CA SER A 4 11.40 35.40 -44.48
C SER A 4 11.25 35.46 -42.96
N VAL A 5 10.02 35.74 -42.56
CA VAL A 5 9.33 35.35 -41.33
C VAL A 5 10.13 34.36 -40.48
N CYS A 6 10.58 34.82 -39.32
CA CYS A 6 11.02 33.95 -38.25
C CYS A 6 9.76 33.51 -37.50
N ASP A 7 9.34 32.25 -37.68
CA ASP A 7 8.21 31.67 -36.96
C ASP A 7 8.44 31.71 -35.44
N PRO A 8 7.50 32.22 -34.63
CA PRO A 8 7.65 32.17 -33.19
C PRO A 8 7.52 30.72 -32.74
N VAL A 9 8.61 30.19 -32.17
CA VAL A 9 8.64 28.93 -31.43
C VAL A 9 7.44 28.92 -30.49
N LYS A 10 6.49 28.00 -30.72
CA LYS A 10 5.33 27.79 -29.86
C LYS A 10 5.83 27.57 -28.44
N SER A 11 5.71 28.59 -27.58
CA SER A 11 6.03 28.45 -26.17
C SER A 11 5.15 27.34 -25.62
N LYS A 12 5.74 26.22 -25.17
CA LYS A 12 5.01 25.22 -24.40
C LYS A 12 4.41 25.96 -23.22
N ARG A 13 3.09 25.96 -23.08
CA ARG A 13 2.40 26.48 -21.88
C ARG A 13 2.98 25.74 -20.68
N ILE A 14 3.86 26.41 -19.95
CA ILE A 14 4.35 25.94 -18.65
C ILE A 14 3.18 26.17 -17.71
N ALA A 15 2.65 25.10 -17.11
CA ALA A 15 1.63 25.23 -16.08
C ALA A 15 2.15 26.17 -14.96
N PRO A 16 1.30 27.03 -14.39
CA PRO A 16 1.72 27.90 -13.29
C PRO A 16 2.34 27.05 -12.16
N TYR A 17 3.43 27.55 -11.57
CA TYR A 17 4.15 26.87 -10.49
C TYR A 17 3.24 26.76 -9.25
N GLU A 18 2.78 25.55 -8.94
CA GLU A 18 2.10 25.26 -7.69
C GLU A 18 3.11 25.03 -6.56
N PRO A 19 2.89 25.57 -5.36
CA PRO A 19 3.72 25.27 -4.21
C PRO A 19 3.73 23.75 -3.93
N TRP A 20 4.90 23.17 -3.71
CA TRP A 20 5.02 21.72 -3.49
C TRP A 20 4.22 21.21 -2.28
N HIS A 21 3.97 22.07 -1.29
CA HIS A 21 3.11 21.75 -0.14
C HIS A 21 1.68 21.46 -0.56
N GLU A 22 1.15 22.21 -1.54
CA GLU A 22 -0.20 22.04 -2.06
C GLU A 22 -0.31 20.76 -2.89
N ILE A 23 0.69 20.49 -3.74
CA ILE A 23 0.80 19.24 -4.51
C ILE A 23 0.86 18.04 -3.55
N ALA A 24 1.69 18.12 -2.50
CA ALA A 24 1.83 17.06 -1.50
C ALA A 24 0.54 16.87 -0.70
N ALA A 25 -0.15 17.95 -0.32
CA ALA A 25 -1.42 17.88 0.39
C ALA A 25 -2.52 17.29 -0.49
N ALA A 26 -2.59 17.68 -1.76
CA ALA A 26 -3.51 17.12 -2.74
C ALA A 26 -3.26 15.63 -2.95
N LYS A 27 -2.00 15.21 -3.08
CA LYS A 27 -1.66 13.78 -3.24
C LYS A 27 -1.98 12.96 -1.99
N LYS A 28 -1.71 13.49 -0.79
CA LYS A 28 -2.12 12.85 0.47
C LYS A 28 -3.64 12.70 0.56
N LYS A 29 -4.39 13.73 0.17
CA LYS A 29 -5.86 13.66 0.14
C LYS A 29 -6.37 12.61 -0.86
N GLU A 30 -5.75 12.52 -2.03
CA GLU A 30 -6.04 11.48 -3.02
C GLU A 30 -5.81 10.09 -2.42
N GLN A 31 -4.65 9.86 -1.79
CA GLN A 31 -4.31 8.57 -1.17
C GLN A 31 -5.30 8.19 -0.07
N LEU A 32 -5.59 9.13 0.86
CA LEU A 32 -6.56 8.89 1.94
C LEU A 32 -7.96 8.58 1.40
N SER A 33 -8.36 9.20 0.28
CA SER A 33 -9.66 8.91 -0.36
C SER A 33 -9.77 7.49 -0.92
N ARG A 34 -8.64 6.82 -1.17
CA ARG A 34 -8.59 5.42 -1.63
C ARG A 34 -8.60 4.42 -0.48
N ILE A 35 -8.52 4.88 0.77
CA ILE A 35 -8.62 4.03 1.95
C ILE A 35 -10.10 3.94 2.36
N PRO A 36 -10.66 2.73 2.51
CA PRO A 36 -11.99 2.56 3.05
C PRO A 36 -12.13 3.21 4.44
N GLU A 37 -13.27 3.86 4.70
CA GLU A 37 -13.52 4.56 5.98
C GLU A 37 -13.34 3.64 7.20
N GLN A 38 -13.73 2.37 7.06
CA GLN A 38 -13.60 1.34 8.10
C GLN A 38 -12.15 0.99 8.48
N TRP A 39 -11.15 1.44 7.71
CA TRP A 39 -9.73 1.23 7.98
C TRP A 39 -9.03 2.53 8.40
N LEU A 40 -9.77 3.62 8.54
CA LEU A 40 -9.22 4.88 9.03
C LEU A 40 -8.99 4.80 10.53
N LEU A 41 -7.85 5.29 10.97
CA LEU A 41 -7.52 5.42 12.38
C LEU A 41 -8.24 6.62 12.97
N ASP A 42 -8.96 6.40 14.07
CA ASP A 42 -9.45 7.50 14.88
C ASP A 42 -8.28 8.24 15.55
N ASN A 43 -8.46 9.55 15.77
CA ASN A 43 -7.45 10.44 16.36
C ASN A 43 -6.88 9.93 17.71
N ILE A 44 -7.61 9.05 18.41
CA ILE A 44 -7.21 8.43 19.67
C ILE A 44 -6.02 7.47 19.48
N HIS A 45 -5.91 6.78 18.33
CA HIS A 45 -4.82 5.86 18.06
C HIS A 45 -3.54 6.56 17.59
N ILE A 46 -3.65 7.75 16.99
CA ILE A 46 -2.51 8.61 16.62
C ILE A 46 -1.76 9.11 17.86
N ALA A 47 -2.46 9.28 19.00
CA ALA A 47 -1.86 9.67 20.28
C ALA A 47 -0.90 8.61 20.87
N ALA A 48 -0.95 7.35 20.39
CA ALA A 48 0.00 6.30 20.78
C ALA A 48 1.45 6.54 20.26
N ARG A 49 1.70 7.68 19.58
CA ARG A 49 3.04 8.28 19.36
C ARG A 49 3.85 8.45 20.66
N GLU A 50 3.23 8.33 21.83
CA GLU A 50 3.84 8.55 23.15
C GLU A 50 4.31 7.26 23.86
N HIS A 51 4.62 6.18 23.14
CA HIS A 51 5.46 5.11 23.70
C HIS A 51 6.90 5.33 23.27
N PRO A 52 7.69 6.16 23.99
CA PRO A 52 9.12 6.28 23.73
C PRO A 52 9.76 4.91 23.91
N ASN A 53 10.68 4.54 23.01
CA ASN A 53 11.58 3.41 23.24
C ASN A 53 12.41 3.72 24.50
N THR A 54 11.93 3.30 25.66
CA THR A 54 12.73 3.24 26.89
C THR A 54 13.79 2.19 26.63
N GLY A 55 14.96 2.58 26.09
CA GLY A 55 16.06 1.77 25.52
C GLY A 55 16.59 0.55 26.31
N ALA A 56 15.67 -0.25 26.80
CA ALA A 56 15.74 -1.43 27.64
C ALA A 56 14.97 -2.59 26.99
N ASP A 57 14.11 -2.29 26.01
CA ASP A 57 13.45 -3.18 25.05
C ASP A 57 14.35 -3.57 23.86
N ALA A 58 15.67 -3.53 24.07
CA ALA A 58 16.64 -4.11 23.15
C ALA A 58 16.28 -5.58 22.87
N ASP A 59 15.69 -5.82 21.70
CA ASP A 59 15.43 -7.15 21.18
C ASP A 59 16.75 -7.92 21.13
N LYS A 60 16.90 -8.90 22.04
CA LYS A 60 18.09 -9.73 22.16
C LYS A 60 18.31 -10.62 20.92
N ASN A 61 17.35 -10.68 20.01
CA ASN A 61 17.41 -11.51 18.80
C ASN A 61 17.99 -10.78 17.59
N ASN A 62 18.19 -9.46 17.68
CA ASN A 62 18.79 -8.70 16.59
C ASN A 62 20.32 -8.83 16.61
N HIS A 63 20.84 -9.81 15.84
CA HIS A 63 22.28 -10.08 15.72
C HIS A 63 23.06 -8.94 15.03
N HIS A 64 22.37 -7.93 14.51
CA HIS A 64 22.93 -6.70 13.97
C HIS A 64 22.60 -5.59 14.96
N GLY A 65 23.52 -5.28 15.87
CA GLY A 65 23.33 -4.32 16.97
C GLY A 65 22.98 -2.90 16.54
N ALA A 66 21.77 -2.70 16.02
CA ALA A 66 21.19 -1.41 15.74
C ALA A 66 20.52 -0.92 17.02
N HIS A 67 21.27 -0.17 17.82
CA HIS A 67 20.70 0.66 18.86
C HIS A 67 19.73 1.64 18.18
N LEU A 68 18.42 1.39 18.30
CA LEU A 68 17.42 2.34 17.83
C LEU A 68 17.60 3.66 18.59
N PRO A 69 17.50 4.83 17.93
CA PRO A 69 17.54 6.12 18.61
C PRO A 69 16.52 6.14 19.77
N VAL A 70 16.87 6.78 20.90
CA VAL A 70 16.00 6.88 22.10
C VAL A 70 14.67 7.60 21.83
N ASP A 71 14.60 8.36 20.75
CA ASP A 71 13.42 9.07 20.23
C ASP A 71 12.69 8.29 19.13
N ALA A 72 13.18 7.13 18.72
CA ALA A 72 12.46 6.26 17.80
C ALA A 72 11.22 5.69 18.52
N VAL A 73 10.10 5.65 17.79
CA VAL A 73 8.84 5.08 18.25
C VAL A 73 8.57 3.82 17.43
N ASP A 74 8.39 2.69 18.10
CA ASP A 74 7.95 1.47 17.43
C ASP A 74 6.46 1.55 17.10
N LEU A 75 6.13 1.45 15.81
CA LEU A 75 4.76 1.53 15.31
C LEU A 75 4.12 0.15 15.12
N ARG A 76 4.87 -0.95 15.25
CA ARG A 76 4.35 -2.32 15.10
C ARG A 76 3.19 -2.62 16.08
N PRO A 77 3.23 -2.21 17.36
CA PRO A 77 2.14 -2.47 18.30
C PRO A 77 0.80 -1.85 17.89
N ILE A 78 0.84 -0.75 17.13
CA ILE A 78 -0.36 -0.01 16.71
C ILE A 78 -1.27 -0.88 15.84
N ALA A 79 -0.70 -1.80 15.05
CA ALA A 79 -1.50 -2.72 14.24
C ALA A 79 -2.44 -3.57 15.12
N SER A 80 -1.94 -4.08 16.25
CA SER A 80 -2.73 -4.90 17.19
C SER A 80 -3.67 -4.06 18.06
N SER A 81 -3.26 -2.84 18.46
CA SER A 81 -4.07 -1.98 19.32
C SER A 81 -5.13 -1.16 18.58
N SER A 82 -5.05 -1.07 17.25
CA SER A 82 -5.97 -0.27 16.42
C SER A 82 -7.41 -0.78 16.38
N GLY A 83 -7.66 -2.04 16.74
CA GLY A 83 -8.98 -2.68 16.62
C GLY A 83 -9.47 -2.91 15.19
N ILE A 84 -8.69 -2.54 14.16
CA ILE A 84 -9.08 -2.66 12.74
C ILE A 84 -8.81 -4.06 12.18
N LEU A 85 -7.78 -4.74 12.69
CA LEU A 85 -7.43 -6.11 12.30
C LEU A 85 -8.05 -7.11 13.27
N SER A 86 -8.67 -8.15 12.74
CA SER A 86 -9.09 -9.32 13.52
C SER A 86 -7.88 -10.14 13.98
N GLU A 87 -8.06 -11.00 14.99
CA GLU A 87 -7.01 -11.91 15.47
C GLU A 87 -6.43 -12.79 14.35
N ARG A 88 -7.29 -13.23 13.42
CA ARG A 88 -6.88 -14.03 12.27
C ARG A 88 -6.03 -13.24 11.29
N GLU A 89 -6.38 -11.99 11.01
CA GLU A 89 -5.59 -11.10 10.16
C GLU A 89 -4.26 -10.70 10.81
N LEU A 90 -4.24 -10.52 12.14
CA LEU A 90 -3.01 -10.31 12.90
C LEU A 90 -2.09 -11.53 12.83
N HIS A 91 -2.65 -12.74 12.86
CA HIS A 91 -1.87 -13.97 12.71
C HIS A 91 -1.31 -14.12 11.29
N ILE A 92 -2.08 -13.80 10.25
CA ILE A 92 -1.65 -13.82 8.84
C ILE A 92 -0.49 -12.85 8.61
N THR A 93 -0.56 -11.66 9.20
CA THR A 93 0.41 -10.58 8.94
C THR A 93 1.54 -10.51 9.95
N GLY A 94 1.45 -11.22 11.08
CA GLY A 94 2.41 -11.20 12.18
C GLY A 94 3.67 -12.02 11.94
N ASP A 95 4.50 -12.13 12.97
CA ASP A 95 5.84 -12.73 12.88
C ASP A 95 5.83 -14.27 12.79
N THR A 96 4.65 -14.89 12.84
CA THR A 96 4.48 -16.34 12.86
C THR A 96 4.50 -16.99 11.47
N LEU A 97 4.20 -16.23 10.41
CA LEU A 97 4.09 -16.74 9.05
C LEU A 97 4.99 -15.94 8.11
N ASP A 98 5.95 -16.62 7.48
CA ASP A 98 6.71 -16.06 6.38
C ASP A 98 5.99 -16.25 5.03
N ALA A 99 6.54 -15.66 3.96
CA ALA A 99 5.92 -15.72 2.63
C ALA A 99 5.77 -17.16 2.11
N THR A 100 6.73 -18.04 2.42
CA THR A 100 6.70 -19.44 1.96
C THR A 100 5.65 -20.25 2.71
N ALA A 101 5.54 -20.08 4.02
CA ALA A 101 4.50 -20.68 4.84
C ALA A 101 3.11 -20.19 4.41
N LEU A 102 2.97 -18.90 4.11
CA LEU A 102 1.71 -18.33 3.66
C LEU A 102 1.28 -18.90 2.30
N LEU A 103 2.21 -19.03 1.35
CA LEU A 103 1.96 -19.66 0.06
C LEU A 103 1.53 -21.12 0.20
N ALA A 104 2.18 -21.89 1.08
CA ALA A 104 1.78 -23.26 1.36
C ALA A 104 0.35 -23.32 1.92
N LYS A 105 0.00 -22.44 2.87
CA LYS A 105 -1.35 -22.37 3.44
C LYS A 105 -2.43 -21.96 2.43
N ILE A 106 -2.10 -21.08 1.48
CA ILE A 106 -3.00 -20.75 0.36
C ILE A 106 -3.15 -21.94 -0.58
N ALA A 107 -2.05 -22.62 -0.93
CA ALA A 107 -2.08 -23.80 -1.81
C ALA A 107 -2.85 -24.98 -1.19
N ASP A 108 -2.80 -25.12 0.14
CA ASP A 108 -3.57 -26.10 0.92
C ASP A 108 -5.04 -25.69 1.11
N GLY A 109 -5.43 -24.46 0.71
CA GLY A 109 -6.77 -23.93 0.90
C GLY A 109 -7.12 -23.57 2.35
N THR A 110 -6.12 -23.48 3.24
CA THR A 110 -6.32 -23.05 4.65
C THR A 110 -6.65 -21.55 4.74
N TYR A 111 -6.06 -20.75 3.87
CA TYR A 111 -6.35 -19.34 3.68
C TYR A 111 -6.78 -19.10 2.24
N THR A 112 -7.69 -18.15 2.04
CA THR A 112 -8.01 -17.67 0.70
C THR A 112 -7.11 -16.49 0.34
N SER A 113 -6.89 -16.27 -0.95
CA SER A 113 -6.14 -15.13 -1.47
C SER A 113 -6.77 -13.82 -1.01
N VAL A 114 -8.11 -13.72 -1.05
CA VAL A 114 -8.84 -12.52 -0.60
C VAL A 114 -8.58 -12.22 0.87
N GLU A 115 -8.60 -13.26 1.72
CA GLU A 115 -8.34 -13.11 3.14
C GLU A 115 -6.92 -12.58 3.40
N VAL A 116 -5.93 -13.20 2.76
CA VAL A 116 -4.53 -12.80 2.89
C VAL A 116 -4.30 -11.38 2.38
N VAL A 117 -4.76 -11.08 1.17
CA VAL A 117 -4.61 -9.75 0.57
C VAL A 117 -5.31 -8.68 1.41
N SER A 118 -6.52 -8.95 1.91
CA SER A 118 -7.26 -8.01 2.76
C SER A 118 -6.52 -7.70 4.06
N ALA A 119 -5.93 -8.71 4.72
CA ALA A 119 -5.16 -8.54 5.94
C ALA A 119 -3.94 -7.61 5.71
N PHE A 120 -3.20 -7.84 4.62
CA PHE A 120 -2.05 -7.01 4.26
C PHE A 120 -2.46 -5.60 3.81
N CYS A 121 -3.55 -5.45 3.07
CA CYS A 121 -4.08 -4.14 2.68
C CYS A 121 -4.50 -3.30 3.88
N LYS A 122 -5.19 -3.89 4.87
CA LYS A 122 -5.52 -3.22 6.14
C LYS A 122 -4.26 -2.76 6.87
N ARG A 123 -3.27 -3.65 7.05
CA ARG A 123 -2.01 -3.30 7.72
C ARG A 123 -1.23 -2.23 6.95
N ALA A 124 -1.23 -2.27 5.62
CA ALA A 124 -0.63 -1.25 4.77
C ALA A 124 -1.35 0.11 4.87
N ALA A 125 -2.69 0.12 4.98
CA ALA A 125 -3.47 1.33 5.23
C ALA A 125 -3.10 1.97 6.59
N LEU A 126 -2.94 1.16 7.63
CA LEU A 126 -2.46 1.65 8.93
C LEU A 126 -1.06 2.25 8.84
N ALA A 127 -0.12 1.52 8.25
CA ALA A 127 1.26 1.99 8.09
C ALA A 127 1.33 3.27 7.25
N HIS A 128 0.50 3.40 6.21
CA HIS A 128 0.44 4.61 5.40
C HIS A 128 -0.12 5.81 6.16
N GLN A 129 -1.15 5.62 6.98
CA GLN A 129 -1.68 6.70 7.83
C GLN A 129 -0.65 7.19 8.85
N LEU A 130 0.21 6.32 9.36
CA LEU A 130 1.24 6.65 10.33
C LEU A 130 2.52 7.24 9.70
N CYS A 131 2.98 6.66 8.58
CA CYS A 131 4.29 6.94 7.99
C CYS A 131 4.24 7.60 6.60
N ASN A 132 3.06 7.71 5.99
CA ASN A 132 2.89 8.19 4.61
C ASN A 132 3.76 7.43 3.59
N CYS A 133 3.83 6.09 3.72
CA CYS A 133 4.79 5.26 2.97
C CYS A 133 4.35 4.86 1.55
N LEU A 134 3.04 4.76 1.29
CA LEU A 134 2.48 4.44 -0.02
C LEU A 134 2.33 5.69 -0.89
N THR A 135 2.79 5.62 -2.14
CA THR A 135 2.56 6.68 -3.12
C THR A 135 1.28 6.44 -3.93
N GLU A 136 1.03 5.19 -4.30
CA GLU A 136 -0.16 4.75 -5.03
C GLU A 136 -0.84 3.63 -4.24
N ILE A 137 -2.14 3.77 -4.01
CA ILE A 137 -2.95 2.81 -3.26
C ILE A 137 -3.88 2.09 -4.24
N MET A 138 -3.84 0.75 -4.18
CA MET A 138 -4.53 -0.15 -5.14
C MET A 138 -5.29 -1.26 -4.42
N PHE A 139 -5.86 -0.97 -3.24
CA PHE A 139 -6.50 -1.98 -2.41
C PHE A 139 -7.70 -2.65 -3.09
N ALA A 140 -8.54 -1.89 -3.79
CA ALA A 140 -9.71 -2.42 -4.49
C ALA A 140 -9.29 -3.44 -5.58
N ASP A 141 -8.31 -3.07 -6.42
CA ASP A 141 -7.83 -3.92 -7.50
C ASP A 141 -7.11 -5.17 -6.97
N ALA A 142 -6.34 -5.01 -5.88
CA ALA A 142 -5.68 -6.13 -5.23
C ALA A 142 -6.71 -7.16 -4.72
N ILE A 143 -7.80 -6.70 -4.09
CA ILE A 143 -8.88 -7.57 -3.60
C ILE A 143 -9.64 -8.21 -4.76
N ALA A 144 -9.93 -7.46 -5.83
CA ALA A 144 -10.59 -7.98 -7.02
C ALA A 144 -9.75 -9.10 -7.66
N THR A 145 -8.45 -8.88 -7.85
CA THR A 145 -7.50 -9.87 -8.37
C THR A 145 -7.46 -11.11 -7.47
N ALA A 146 -7.42 -10.92 -6.15
CA ALA A 146 -7.42 -12.03 -5.20
C ALA A 146 -8.71 -12.88 -5.31
N SER A 147 -9.86 -12.23 -5.51
CA SER A 147 -11.15 -12.91 -5.71
C SER A 147 -11.16 -13.76 -6.99
N GLU A 148 -10.57 -13.27 -8.08
CA GLU A 148 -10.40 -14.03 -9.31
C GLU A 148 -9.50 -15.27 -9.11
N LEU A 149 -8.42 -15.11 -8.35
CA LEU A 149 -7.50 -16.20 -8.01
C LEU A 149 -8.20 -17.28 -7.16
N ASP A 150 -8.99 -16.88 -6.17
CA ASP A 150 -9.78 -17.81 -5.35
C ASP A 150 -10.84 -18.53 -6.17
N LYS A 151 -11.50 -17.84 -7.11
CA LYS A 151 -12.44 -18.46 -8.04
C LYS A 151 -11.75 -19.50 -8.93
N HIS A 152 -10.57 -19.18 -9.46
CA HIS A 152 -9.78 -20.13 -10.25
C HIS A 152 -9.41 -21.36 -9.40
N TYR A 153 -8.94 -21.16 -8.17
CA TYR A 153 -8.59 -22.24 -7.26
C TYR A 153 -9.81 -23.11 -6.93
N GLY A 154 -10.96 -22.52 -6.64
CA GLY A 154 -12.20 -23.25 -6.37
C GLY A 154 -12.73 -24.06 -7.57
N GLN A 155 -12.50 -23.60 -8.80
CA GLN A 155 -12.93 -24.30 -10.01
C GLN A 155 -11.98 -25.41 -10.46
N THR A 156 -10.66 -25.19 -10.32
CA THR A 156 -9.63 -26.08 -10.88
C THR A 156 -8.94 -26.95 -9.83
N GLY A 157 -9.04 -26.57 -8.55
CA GLY A 157 -8.25 -27.15 -7.45
C GLY A 157 -6.75 -26.87 -7.57
N LYS A 158 -6.34 -25.92 -8.43
CA LYS A 158 -4.94 -25.65 -8.73
C LYS A 158 -4.62 -24.16 -8.61
N THR A 159 -3.47 -23.88 -8.03
CA THR A 159 -2.89 -22.53 -7.99
C THR A 159 -2.43 -22.10 -9.39
N VAL A 160 -2.61 -20.82 -9.72
CA VAL A 160 -2.20 -20.25 -11.02
C VAL A 160 -0.67 -20.25 -11.21
N GLY A 161 0.10 -20.15 -10.12
CA GLY A 161 1.56 -20.10 -10.17
C GLY A 161 2.19 -20.08 -8.76
N PRO A 162 3.53 -19.93 -8.67
CA PRO A 162 4.26 -20.06 -7.40
C PRO A 162 3.97 -18.93 -6.40
N LEU A 163 3.51 -17.76 -6.86
CA LEU A 163 3.14 -16.61 -6.02
C LEU A 163 1.62 -16.41 -5.95
N HIS A 164 0.85 -17.48 -6.12
CA HIS A 164 -0.62 -17.40 -6.15
C HIS A 164 -1.16 -16.79 -4.85
N GLY A 165 -1.90 -15.69 -4.97
CA GLY A 165 -2.59 -15.02 -3.87
C GLY A 165 -1.69 -14.22 -2.92
N LEU A 166 -0.38 -14.14 -3.17
CA LEU A 166 0.55 -13.41 -2.29
C LEU A 166 0.55 -11.90 -2.60
N PRO A 167 0.25 -11.03 -1.63
CA PRO A 167 0.30 -9.58 -1.82
C PRO A 167 1.75 -9.10 -1.98
N MET A 168 1.97 -8.21 -2.95
CA MET A 168 3.29 -7.62 -3.24
C MET A 168 3.18 -6.11 -3.42
N SER A 169 4.16 -5.37 -2.89
CA SER A 169 4.32 -3.93 -3.10
C SER A 169 5.50 -3.66 -4.02
N PHE A 170 5.39 -2.63 -4.86
CA PHE A 170 6.47 -2.21 -5.76
C PHE A 170 6.95 -0.79 -5.43
N LYS A 171 8.24 -0.54 -5.65
CA LYS A 171 8.81 0.80 -5.57
C LYS A 171 8.49 1.58 -6.84
N VAL A 172 8.26 2.88 -6.71
CA VAL A 172 7.84 3.85 -7.76
C VAL A 172 8.75 3.93 -9.00
N GLY A 173 9.91 3.25 -9.02
CA GLY A 173 10.76 3.12 -10.20
C GLY A 173 10.53 1.85 -11.03
N CYS A 174 9.73 0.91 -10.53
CA CYS A 174 9.39 -0.31 -11.25
C CYS A 174 8.31 -0.02 -12.28
N SER A 175 8.59 -0.32 -13.56
CA SER A 175 7.56 -0.30 -14.59
C SER A 175 6.55 -1.40 -14.28
N VAL A 176 5.30 -1.00 -14.01
CA VAL A 176 4.19 -1.94 -13.92
C VAL A 176 3.29 -1.70 -15.13
N SER A 177 2.80 -2.78 -15.73
CA SER A 177 2.01 -2.67 -16.93
C SER A 177 0.68 -1.95 -16.64
N PRO A 178 0.11 -1.21 -17.61
CA PRO A 178 -1.14 -0.46 -17.41
C PRO A 178 -2.33 -1.32 -16.98
N ARG A 179 -2.27 -2.64 -17.22
CA ARG A 179 -3.29 -3.59 -16.76
C ARG A 179 -3.33 -3.72 -15.23
N ALA A 180 -2.25 -3.33 -14.55
CA ALA A 180 -2.25 -3.13 -13.11
C ALA A 180 -2.64 -1.68 -12.73
N MET A 181 -2.42 -0.66 -13.57
CA MET A 181 -2.44 0.76 -13.15
C MET A 181 -3.66 1.61 -13.56
N ASN A 182 -4.55 1.17 -14.45
CA ASN A 182 -5.70 1.98 -14.90
C ASN A 182 -6.97 1.53 -14.16
N PHE A 183 -7.76 2.39 -13.49
CA PHE A 183 -8.75 3.24 -14.18
C PHE A 183 -9.36 4.36 -13.30
N THR A 184 -8.62 5.43 -13.01
CA THR A 184 -9.23 6.76 -12.72
C THR A 184 -8.59 7.83 -13.60
N ARG A 185 -8.93 7.78 -14.88
CA ARG A 185 -9.02 8.96 -15.74
C ARG A 185 -10.19 8.76 -16.70
N GLU A 186 -11.39 8.59 -16.16
CA GLU A 186 -12.58 8.95 -16.92
C GLU A 186 -12.62 10.47 -17.01
N GLY A 187 -12.42 10.97 -18.23
CA GLY A 187 -12.37 12.39 -18.50
C GLY A 187 -11.71 12.67 -19.84
N GLU A 188 -12.24 12.07 -20.90
CA GLU A 188 -12.42 12.72 -22.22
C GLU A 188 -13.39 11.85 -23.04
N VAL A 189 -14.67 12.21 -23.00
CA VAL A 189 -15.63 11.76 -24.01
C VAL A 189 -15.40 12.69 -25.18
N ASP A 190 -14.76 12.19 -26.23
CA ASP A 190 -14.72 12.87 -27.52
C ASP A 190 -16.15 12.89 -28.08
N ILE A 191 -16.78 14.07 -27.99
CA ILE A 191 -17.98 14.42 -28.74
C ILE A 191 -17.54 15.43 -29.80
N GLU A 192 -17.09 14.95 -30.95
CA GLU A 192 -17.50 15.40 -32.30
C GLU A 192 -16.94 14.46 -33.37
#